data_AF-A0A3D4QHY8-F1
#
_entry.id   AF-A0A3D4QHY8-F1
#
_cell.length_a   1.000
_cell.length_b   1.000
_cell.length_c   1.000
_cell.angle_alpha   90.00
_cell.angle_beta   90.00
_cell.angle_gamma   90.00
#
_symmetry.space_group_name_H-M   'P 1'
#
loop_
_entity.id
_entity.type
_entity.pdbx_description
1 polymer ?
#
loop_
_entity_poly.entity_id
_entity_poly.type
_entity_poly.pdbx_seq_one_letter_code
_entity_poly.pdbx_strand_id
1 'polypeptide(L)'
;QIVNQLRALEEQLSTAINGGLTSPRTALRLDETRVSRLNITTAAGRALDSIDRLVARAETGGVNLISSRQGRVTIQTTEFGGRVTVRAQPLDTTGLDLAGISALTQDEAVAARTRVRIALRTAESRLSSLAALGDTLEFRGGTAQSFIQIGNEGLFESAVRGRLVNLRA
;
A
#
# COMPACT_ATOMS: atom_id res chain seq x y z
N GLN A 1 -4.16 -4.85 0.48
CA GLN A 1 -3.70 -4.94 1.90
C GLN A 1 -3.15 -3.60 2.42
N ILE A 2 -2.20 -2.95 1.73
CA ILE A 2 -1.64 -1.64 2.15
C ILE A 2 -2.73 -0.56 2.34
N VAL A 3 -3.64 -0.39 1.36
CA VAL A 3 -4.75 0.58 1.47
C VAL A 3 -5.64 0.30 2.69
N ASN A 4 -5.92 -0.97 3.00
CA ASN A 4 -6.72 -1.33 4.18
C ASN A 4 -6.00 -0.97 5.48
N GLN A 5 -4.67 -1.15 5.54
CA GLN A 5 -3.86 -0.73 6.68
C GLN A 5 -3.86 0.80 6.85
N LEU A 6 -3.80 1.56 5.75
CA LEU A 6 -3.91 3.01 5.78
C LEU A 6 -5.31 3.49 6.25
N ARG A 7 -6.39 2.81 5.82
CA ARG A 7 -7.76 3.10 6.29
C ARG A 7 -7.92 2.86 7.79
N ALA A 8 -7.48 1.68 8.26
CA ALA A 8 -7.51 1.36 9.69
C ALA A 8 -6.69 2.36 10.52
N LEU A 9 -5.54 2.81 10.00
CA LEU A 9 -4.73 3.84 10.65
C LEU A 9 -5.45 5.20 10.68
N GLU A 10 -6.12 5.61 9.61
CA GLU A 10 -6.92 6.84 9.60
C GLU A 10 -8.03 6.81 10.67
N GLU A 11 -8.72 5.69 10.81
CA GLU A 11 -9.78 5.48 11.80
C GLU A 11 -9.23 5.60 13.23
N GLN A 12 -8.12 4.94 13.53
CA GLN A 12 -7.45 5.03 14.84
C GLN A 12 -7.03 6.47 15.18
N LEU A 13 -6.51 7.21 14.18
CA LEU A 13 -6.14 8.61 14.37
C LEU A 13 -7.38 9.51 14.56
N SER A 14 -8.50 9.20 13.90
CA SER A 14 -9.79 9.86 14.14
C SER A 14 -10.24 9.70 15.60
N THR A 15 -10.06 8.50 16.18
CA THR A 15 -10.31 8.26 17.61
C THR A 15 -9.41 9.11 18.51
N ALA A 16 -8.12 9.25 18.17
CA ALA A 16 -7.19 10.09 18.94
C ALA A 16 -7.55 11.58 18.92
N ILE A 17 -8.16 12.07 17.82
CA ILE A 17 -8.64 13.45 17.66
C ILE A 17 -9.90 13.69 18.49
N ASN A 18 -10.91 12.80 18.37
CA ASN A 18 -12.24 12.98 18.97
C ASN A 18 -12.29 12.58 20.46
N GLY A 19 -11.33 11.78 20.92
CA GLY A 19 -11.12 11.49 22.34
C GLY A 19 -10.60 12.73 23.07
N GLY A 20 -11.50 13.66 23.37
CA GLY A 20 -11.20 14.94 24.00
C GLY A 20 -10.45 14.80 25.33
N LEU A 21 -9.48 15.70 25.53
CA LEU A 21 -9.03 16.24 26.81
C LEU A 21 -8.83 15.26 27.98
N THR A 22 -8.04 14.21 27.82
CA THR A 22 -7.48 13.59 29.03
C THR A 22 -6.03 13.19 28.81
N SER A 23 -5.22 13.46 29.84
CA SER A 23 -3.78 13.19 29.96
C SER A 23 -3.31 11.93 29.21
N PRO A 24 -2.06 11.84 28.72
CA PRO A 24 -1.51 10.61 28.13
C PRO A 24 -1.65 9.34 29.02
N ARG A 25 -2.05 9.50 30.29
CA ARG A 25 -2.35 8.46 31.28
C ARG A 25 -3.83 8.07 31.42
N THR A 26 -4.76 8.80 30.81
CA THR A 26 -6.19 8.60 31.02
C THR A 26 -6.82 7.76 29.91
N ALA A 27 -7.79 6.95 30.31
CA ALA A 27 -8.51 6.00 29.48
C ALA A 27 -9.38 6.68 28.41
N LEU A 28 -9.10 6.47 27.13
CA LEU A 28 -10.12 6.53 26.07
C LEU A 28 -10.90 5.21 26.13
N ARG A 29 -12.22 5.22 25.93
CA ARG A 29 -13.00 3.97 25.80
C ARG A 29 -13.42 3.82 24.34
N LEU A 30 -13.03 2.71 23.71
CA LEU A 30 -13.50 2.26 22.40
C LEU A 30 -14.16 0.91 22.61
N ASP A 31 -15.47 0.78 22.39
CA ASP A 31 -16.23 -0.45 22.66
C ASP A 31 -15.90 -1.04 24.05
N GLU A 32 -15.99 -0.19 25.08
CA GLU A 32 -15.65 -0.50 26.48
C GLU A 32 -14.17 -0.82 26.78
N THR A 33 -13.34 -0.95 25.74
CA THR A 33 -11.90 -1.20 25.85
C THR A 33 -11.12 0.09 26.07
N ARG A 34 -10.23 0.10 27.07
CA ARG A 34 -9.37 1.26 27.38
C ARG A 34 -8.28 1.44 26.32
N VAL A 35 -8.41 2.46 25.48
CA VAL A 35 -7.41 2.89 24.49
C VAL A 35 -6.72 4.16 25.01
N SER A 36 -5.45 4.37 24.70
CA SER A 36 -4.74 5.62 25.03
C SER A 36 -4.08 6.16 23.76
N ARG A 37 -3.76 7.45 23.74
CA ARG A 37 -2.98 8.04 22.64
C ARG A 37 -1.62 7.38 22.45
N LEU A 38 -1.01 6.92 23.55
CA LEU A 38 0.21 6.11 23.50
C LEU A 38 -0.04 4.76 22.80
N ASN A 39 -1.13 4.08 23.11
CA ASN A 39 -1.49 2.83 22.45
C ASN A 39 -1.75 3.04 20.95
N ILE A 40 -2.43 4.12 20.58
CA ILE A 40 -2.69 4.50 19.18
C ILE A 40 -1.37 4.81 18.46
N THR A 41 -0.48 5.59 19.08
CA THR A 41 0.84 5.90 18.50
C THR A 41 1.66 4.62 18.30
N THR A 42 1.65 3.71 19.28
CA THR A 42 2.33 2.43 19.17
C THR A 42 1.72 1.53 18.08
N ALA A 43 0.38 1.49 18.00
CA ALA A 43 -0.33 0.77 16.95
C ALA A 43 -0.04 1.33 15.56
N ALA A 44 0.03 2.66 15.43
CA ALA A 44 0.43 3.35 14.21
C ALA A 44 1.83 2.94 13.77
N GLY A 45 2.82 2.97 14.67
CA GLY A 45 4.17 2.48 14.39
C GLY A 45 4.18 1.04 13.87
N ARG A 46 3.47 0.12 14.54
CA ARG A 46 3.35 -1.28 14.09
C ARG A 46 2.68 -1.41 12.72
N ALA A 47 1.67 -0.59 12.43
CA ALA A 47 0.99 -0.58 11.15
C ALA A 47 1.94 -0.12 10.04
N LEU A 48 2.70 0.94 10.28
CA LEU A 48 3.74 1.43 9.36
C LEU A 48 4.84 0.36 9.12
N ASP A 49 5.33 -0.28 10.18
CA ASP A 49 6.28 -1.39 10.06
C ASP A 49 5.70 -2.57 9.28
N SER A 50 4.38 -2.80 9.39
CA SER A 50 3.71 -3.83 8.59
C SER A 50 3.63 -3.44 7.12
N ILE A 51 3.37 -2.16 6.79
CA ILE A 51 3.38 -1.66 5.42
C ILE A 51 4.77 -1.88 4.82
N ASP A 52 5.83 -1.49 5.52
CA ASP A 52 7.20 -1.63 5.05
C ASP A 52 7.58 -3.10 4.84
N ARG A 53 7.14 -4.00 5.74
CA ARG A 53 7.34 -5.45 5.57
C ARG A 53 6.55 -6.01 4.38
N LEU A 54 5.33 -5.56 4.14
CA LEU A 54 4.54 -5.99 2.98
C LEU A 54 5.20 -5.52 1.69
N VAL A 55 5.65 -4.26 1.64
CA VAL A 55 6.37 -3.71 0.49
C VAL A 55 7.67 -4.47 0.26
N ALA A 56 8.48 -4.72 1.29
CA ALA A 56 9.73 -5.45 1.16
C ALA A 56 9.54 -6.88 0.61
N ARG A 57 8.41 -7.54 0.93
CA ARG A 57 8.08 -8.89 0.45
C ARG A 57 7.49 -8.94 -0.96
N ALA A 58 7.11 -7.80 -1.53
CA ALA A 58 6.54 -7.73 -2.87
C ALA A 58 7.59 -7.78 -4.00
N GLU A 59 8.84 -8.12 -3.67
CA GLU A 59 9.90 -8.33 -4.64
C GLU A 59 9.58 -9.53 -5.54
N THR A 60 9.77 -9.35 -6.85
CA THR A 60 9.66 -10.43 -7.83
C THR A 60 10.85 -10.39 -8.77
N GLY A 61 11.57 -11.51 -8.88
CA GLY A 61 12.72 -11.63 -9.78
C GLY A 61 13.81 -10.57 -9.54
N GLY A 62 14.05 -10.17 -8.28
CA GLY A 62 15.02 -9.12 -7.95
C GLY A 62 14.51 -7.69 -8.10
N VAL A 63 13.25 -7.49 -8.46
CA VAL A 63 12.65 -6.17 -8.71
C VAL A 63 11.51 -5.90 -7.74
N ASN A 64 11.48 -4.69 -7.18
CA ASN A 64 10.39 -4.25 -6.33
C ASN A 64 9.83 -2.90 -6.78
N LEU A 65 8.83 -2.92 -7.66
CA LEU A 65 8.23 -1.70 -8.22
C LEU A 65 7.45 -0.86 -7.21
N ILE A 66 7.24 -1.34 -5.98
CA ILE A 66 6.51 -0.62 -4.93
C ILE A 66 7.39 -0.20 -3.75
N SER A 67 8.72 -0.33 -3.84
CA SER A 67 9.65 0.16 -2.81
C SER A 67 10.31 1.47 -3.21
N SER A 68 10.52 2.36 -2.24
CA SER A 68 11.32 3.59 -2.41
C SER A 68 12.80 3.31 -2.66
N ARG A 69 13.28 2.11 -2.33
CA ARG A 69 14.66 1.68 -2.61
C ARG A 69 14.87 1.31 -4.08
N GLN A 70 13.78 1.04 -4.81
CA GLN A 70 13.86 0.69 -6.23
C GLN A 70 13.89 1.97 -7.08
N GLY A 71 14.87 2.02 -7.99
CA GLY A 71 14.97 3.09 -8.99
C GLY A 71 14.07 2.85 -10.21
N ARG A 72 14.62 3.15 -11.38
CA ARG A 72 14.01 2.74 -12.65
C ARG A 72 14.35 1.29 -12.96
N VAL A 73 13.42 0.58 -13.57
CA VAL A 73 13.57 -0.81 -14.00
C VAL A 73 13.33 -0.84 -15.50
N THR A 74 14.24 -1.45 -16.25
CA THR A 74 14.04 -1.67 -17.69
C THR A 74 13.59 -3.09 -17.91
N ILE A 75 12.39 -3.24 -18.45
CA ILE A 75 11.77 -4.51 -18.83
C ILE A 75 12.00 -4.69 -20.33
N GLN A 76 12.61 -5.80 -20.71
CA GLN A 76 12.71 -6.18 -22.12
C GLN A 76 11.40 -6.84 -22.53
N THR A 77 10.70 -6.23 -23.50
CA THR A 77 9.34 -6.62 -23.89
C THR A 77 9.28 -7.55 -25.09
N THR A 78 10.34 -7.62 -25.90
CA THR A 78 10.42 -8.52 -27.06
C THR A 78 11.82 -9.10 -27.23
N GLU A 79 11.88 -10.27 -27.86
CA GLU A 79 13.13 -10.92 -28.27
C GLU A 79 13.95 -10.07 -29.27
N PHE A 80 13.27 -9.19 -30.02
CA PHE A 80 13.87 -8.28 -30.99
C PHE A 80 14.33 -6.93 -30.40
N GLY A 81 14.40 -6.80 -29.07
CA GLY A 81 15.04 -5.65 -28.41
C GLY A 81 14.10 -4.51 -27.99
N GLY A 82 12.78 -4.73 -27.98
CA GLY A 82 11.83 -3.80 -27.38
C GLY A 82 12.10 -3.64 -25.88
N ARG A 83 12.13 -2.39 -25.39
CA ARG A 83 12.38 -2.08 -23.97
C ARG A 83 11.35 -1.09 -23.45
N VAL A 84 10.83 -1.36 -22.26
CA VAL A 84 9.99 -0.43 -21.50
C VAL A 84 10.70 -0.12 -20.20
N THR A 85 10.92 1.17 -19.94
CA THR A 85 11.49 1.61 -18.66
C THR A 85 10.35 2.06 -17.76
N VAL A 86 10.23 1.39 -16.61
CA VAL A 86 9.23 1.63 -15.59
C VAL A 86 9.90 2.29 -14.40
N ARG A 87 9.28 3.34 -13.85
CA ARG A 87 9.72 3.93 -12.58
C ARG A 87 8.97 3.25 -11.43
N ALA A 88 9.67 2.90 -10.35
CA ALA A 88 9.02 2.44 -9.14
C ALA A 88 8.01 3.47 -8.60
N GLN A 89 6.91 2.96 -8.08
CA GLN A 89 5.79 3.69 -7.48
C GLN A 89 5.75 3.33 -5.99
N PRO A 90 6.56 3.97 -5.16
CA PRO A 90 6.82 3.48 -3.82
C PRO A 90 5.56 3.54 -2.94
N LEU A 91 5.30 2.51 -2.16
CA LEU A 91 4.16 2.38 -1.24
C LEU A 91 4.61 2.12 0.20
N ASP A 92 5.91 2.18 0.46
CA ASP A 92 6.49 2.14 1.80
C ASP A 92 6.29 3.48 2.53
N THR A 93 6.58 3.48 3.82
CA THR A 93 6.44 4.65 4.70
C THR A 93 7.21 5.86 4.18
N THR A 94 8.39 5.64 3.59
CA THR A 94 9.20 6.69 2.99
C THR A 94 8.54 7.26 1.73
N GLY A 95 8.10 6.40 0.80
CA GLY A 95 7.43 6.82 -0.42
C GLY A 95 6.07 7.49 -0.20
N LEU A 96 5.40 7.16 0.91
CA LEU A 96 4.10 7.71 1.31
C LEU A 96 4.19 8.90 2.28
N ASP A 97 5.40 9.32 2.67
CA ASP A 97 5.63 10.40 3.65
C ASP A 97 4.93 10.17 5.00
N LEU A 98 5.02 8.93 5.49
CA LEU A 98 4.43 8.49 6.77
C LEU A 98 5.47 8.27 7.87
N ALA A 99 6.75 8.52 7.59
CA ALA A 99 7.79 8.38 8.59
C ALA A 99 7.55 9.33 9.77
N GLY A 100 7.65 8.79 11.00
CA GLY A 100 7.60 9.57 12.23
C GLY A 100 6.24 10.19 12.57
N ILE A 101 5.12 9.66 12.05
CA ILE A 101 3.80 10.09 12.53
C ILE A 101 3.63 9.76 14.02
N SER A 102 2.95 10.66 14.74
CA SER A 102 2.64 10.53 16.16
C SER A 102 1.17 10.87 16.39
N ALA A 103 0.61 10.35 17.48
CA ALA A 103 -0.73 10.69 17.94
C ALA A 103 -0.77 10.99 19.46
N LEU A 104 0.37 11.38 20.05
CA LEU A 104 0.48 11.62 21.49
C LEU A 104 -0.30 12.88 21.90
N THR A 105 -0.30 13.90 21.05
CA THR A 105 -1.10 15.11 21.21
C THR A 105 -2.26 15.16 20.20
N GLN A 106 -3.19 16.10 20.40
CA GLN A 106 -4.33 16.25 19.51
C GLN A 106 -3.87 16.80 18.17
N ASP A 107 -2.99 17.80 18.20
CA ASP A 107 -2.42 18.42 17.00
C ASP A 107 -1.60 17.41 16.20
N GLU A 108 -0.80 16.57 16.88
CA GLU A 108 -0.09 15.46 16.23
C GLU A 108 -1.06 14.48 15.57
N ALA A 109 -2.15 14.09 16.26
CA ALA A 109 -3.14 13.19 15.69
C ALA A 109 -3.86 13.79 14.46
N VAL A 110 -4.16 15.09 14.48
CA VAL A 110 -4.74 15.83 13.33
C VAL A 110 -3.76 15.85 12.16
N ALA A 111 -2.50 16.18 12.42
CA ALA A 111 -1.44 16.23 11.40
C ALA A 111 -1.19 14.83 10.80
N ALA A 112 -1.05 13.81 11.65
CA ALA A 112 -0.88 12.42 11.24
C ALA A 112 -2.05 11.93 10.38
N ARG A 113 -3.30 12.20 10.80
CA ARG A 113 -4.48 11.81 10.02
C ARG A 113 -4.49 12.46 8.64
N THR A 114 -4.10 13.74 8.58
CA THR A 114 -4.02 14.47 7.31
C THR A 114 -2.99 13.84 6.37
N ARG A 115 -1.80 13.51 6.88
CA ARG A 115 -0.77 12.80 6.11
C ARG A 115 -1.26 11.43 5.64
N VAL A 116 -1.89 10.64 6.51
CA VAL A 116 -2.44 9.33 6.16
C VAL A 116 -3.52 9.43 5.06
N ARG A 117 -4.38 10.44 5.09
CA ARG A 117 -5.37 10.69 4.02
C ARG A 117 -4.75 11.05 2.68
N ILE A 118 -3.66 11.81 2.68
CA ILE A 118 -2.90 12.12 1.47
C ILE A 118 -2.24 10.85 0.96
N ALA A 119 -1.55 10.12 1.83
CA ALA A 119 -0.91 8.84 1.52
C ALA A 119 -1.88 7.82 0.95
N LEU A 120 -3.12 7.75 1.46
CA LEU A 120 -4.15 6.86 0.95
C LEU A 120 -4.51 7.17 -0.51
N ARG A 121 -4.76 8.45 -0.83
CA ARG A 121 -5.02 8.88 -2.22
C ARG A 121 -3.82 8.62 -3.13
N THR A 122 -2.61 8.88 -2.64
CA THR A 122 -1.38 8.61 -3.36
C THR A 122 -1.20 7.11 -3.61
N ALA A 123 -1.46 6.26 -2.63
CA ALA A 123 -1.37 4.81 -2.76
C ALA A 123 -2.39 4.26 -3.76
N GLU A 124 -3.65 4.72 -3.69
CA GLU A 124 -4.70 4.34 -4.66
C GLU A 124 -4.33 4.75 -6.09
N SER A 125 -3.83 5.97 -6.29
CA SER A 125 -3.37 6.46 -7.60
C SER A 125 -2.18 5.66 -8.14
N ARG A 126 -1.19 5.35 -7.29
CA ARG A 126 -0.02 4.55 -7.65
C ARG A 126 -0.40 3.12 -8.02
N LEU A 127 -1.29 2.48 -7.25
CA LEU A 127 -1.80 1.14 -7.55
C LEU A 127 -2.58 1.11 -8.86
N SER A 128 -3.41 2.12 -9.13
CA SER A 128 -4.11 2.25 -10.41
C SER A 128 -3.15 2.39 -11.58
N SER A 129 -2.08 3.18 -11.41
CA SER A 129 -1.04 3.36 -12.45
C SER A 129 -0.27 2.05 -12.72
N LEU A 130 0.02 1.26 -11.68
CA LEU A 130 0.67 -0.03 -11.81
C LEU A 130 -0.25 -1.07 -12.47
N ALA A 131 -1.54 -1.07 -12.16
CA ALA A 131 -2.51 -1.94 -12.82
C ALA A 131 -2.62 -1.62 -14.31
N ALA A 132 -2.76 -0.34 -14.67
CA ALA A 132 -2.79 0.09 -16.07
C ALA A 132 -1.48 -0.26 -16.81
N LEU A 133 -0.33 -0.16 -16.14
CA LEU A 133 0.94 -0.62 -16.69
C LEU A 133 0.92 -2.13 -16.97
N GLY A 134 0.43 -2.94 -16.03
CA GLY A 134 0.24 -4.38 -16.20
C GLY A 134 -0.60 -4.70 -17.45
N ASP A 135 -1.77 -4.07 -17.58
CA ASP A 135 -2.66 -4.26 -18.73
C ASP A 135 -1.98 -3.90 -20.06
N THR A 136 -1.21 -2.81 -20.10
CA THR A 136 -0.50 -2.40 -21.33
C THR A 136 0.63 -3.35 -21.71
N LEU A 137 1.31 -3.95 -20.74
CA LEU A 137 2.39 -4.90 -20.98
C LEU A 137 1.83 -6.26 -21.43
N GLU A 138 0.74 -6.72 -20.82
CA GLU A 138 0.04 -7.94 -21.23
C GLU A 138 -0.49 -7.84 -22.66
N PHE A 139 -1.14 -6.73 -23.01
CA PHE A 139 -1.68 -6.50 -24.36
C PHE A 139 -0.60 -6.44 -25.45
N ARG A 140 0.57 -5.83 -25.15
CA ARG A 140 1.70 -5.78 -26.10
C ARG A 140 2.48 -7.09 -26.20
N GLY A 141 2.38 -7.95 -25.19
CA GLY A 141 3.21 -9.12 -25.05
C GLY A 141 2.88 -10.24 -26.04
N GLY A 142 1.61 -10.53 -26.33
CA GLY A 142 1.20 -11.70 -27.14
C GLY A 142 1.71 -13.08 -26.64
N THR A 143 2.55 -13.08 -25.61
CA THR A 143 3.24 -14.18 -24.97
C THR A 143 2.99 -14.00 -23.48
N ALA A 144 1.92 -14.63 -23.01
CA ALA A 144 1.50 -14.68 -21.61
C ALA A 144 2.54 -15.36 -20.67
N GLN A 145 3.76 -15.61 -21.11
CA GLN A 145 4.74 -16.39 -20.36
C GLN A 145 5.51 -15.60 -19.30
N SER A 146 5.65 -14.28 -19.42
CA SER A 146 6.52 -13.52 -18.52
C SER A 146 5.84 -13.04 -17.22
N PHE A 147 4.50 -13.08 -17.12
CA PHE A 147 3.80 -12.68 -15.89
C PHE A 147 3.12 -13.82 -15.11
N ILE A 148 2.88 -15.00 -15.72
CA ILE A 148 2.37 -16.18 -14.99
C ILE A 148 3.37 -16.63 -13.90
N GLN A 149 4.65 -16.29 -14.04
CA GLN A 149 5.66 -16.55 -13.01
C GLN A 149 5.79 -15.43 -11.96
N ILE A 150 5.10 -14.28 -12.15
CA ILE A 150 5.22 -13.06 -11.33
C ILE A 150 4.06 -12.91 -10.32
N GLY A 151 2.94 -13.58 -10.54
CA GLY A 151 1.79 -13.54 -9.64
C GLY A 151 1.62 -14.83 -8.86
N ASN A 152 1.91 -14.82 -7.55
CA ASN A 152 1.27 -15.77 -6.64
C ASN A 152 -0.25 -15.63 -6.81
N GLU A 153 -0.90 -16.71 -7.25
CA GLU A 153 -2.27 -16.80 -7.75
C GLU A 153 -3.36 -16.26 -6.78
N GLY A 154 -3.03 -15.99 -5.52
CA GLY A 154 -3.97 -15.54 -4.50
C GLY A 154 -4.39 -14.06 -4.52
N LEU A 155 -3.75 -13.18 -5.31
CA LEU A 155 -4.13 -11.74 -5.36
C LEU A 155 -5.05 -11.38 -6.53
N PHE A 156 -5.18 -12.25 -7.52
CA PHE A 156 -5.95 -12.00 -8.76
C PHE A 156 -7.02 -13.07 -9.06
N GLU A 157 -7.21 -14.03 -8.16
CA GLU A 157 -8.07 -15.21 -8.36
C GLU A 157 -9.54 -14.85 -8.69
N SER A 158 -10.00 -13.67 -8.28
CA SER A 158 -11.36 -13.17 -8.52
C SER A 158 -11.52 -12.27 -9.75
N ALA A 159 -10.42 -11.80 -10.37
CA ALA A 159 -10.50 -10.94 -11.56
C ALA A 159 -10.32 -11.72 -12.87
N VAL A 160 -9.54 -12.81 -12.86
CA VAL A 160 -9.11 -13.50 -14.09
C VAL A 160 -10.01 -14.67 -14.47
N ARG A 161 -10.71 -15.32 -13.52
CA ARG A 161 -11.56 -16.50 -13.82
C ARG A 161 -12.84 -16.17 -14.57
N GLY A 162 -13.30 -14.92 -14.58
CA GLY A 162 -14.58 -14.53 -15.17
C GLY A 162 -14.60 -14.39 -16.71
N ARG A 163 -13.45 -14.28 -17.38
CA ARG A 163 -13.41 -13.94 -18.83
C ARG A 163 -12.90 -15.04 -19.77
N LEU A 164 -12.50 -16.20 -19.25
CA LEU A 164 -12.02 -17.31 -20.09
C LEU A 164 -13.06 -18.43 -20.31
N VAL A 165 -14.27 -18.33 -19.74
CA VAL A 165 -15.30 -19.38 -19.88
C VAL A 165 -16.16 -19.23 -21.15
N ASN A 166 -16.03 -18.16 -21.93
CA ASN A 166 -16.98 -17.88 -23.02
C ASN A 166 -16.36 -17.71 -24.42
N LEU A 167 -15.39 -18.57 -24.77
CA LEU A 167 -14.89 -18.64 -26.16
C LEU A 167 -14.85 -20.06 -26.76
N ARG A 168 -15.45 -21.07 -26.10
CA ARG A 168 -15.71 -22.38 -26.72
C ARG A 168 -16.96 -23.07 -26.14
N ALA A 169 -18.13 -22.66 -26.62
CA ALA A 169 -19.31 -23.48 -26.92
C ALA A 169 -20.36 -22.60 -27.60
#